data_AF-A0A4V3XCK7-F1
#
_entry.id   AF-A0A4V3XCK7-F1
#
_cell.length_a   1.000
_cell.length_b   1.000
_cell.length_c   1.000
_cell.angle_alpha   90.00
_cell.angle_beta   90.00
_cell.angle_gamma   90.00
#
_symmetry.space_group_name_H-M   'P 1'
#
loop_
_entity.id
_entity.type
_entity.pdbx_description
1 polymer ?
#
loop_
_entity_poly.entity_id
_entity_poly.type
_entity_poly.pdbx_seq_one_letter_code
_entity_poly.pdbx_strand_id
1 'polypeptide(L)'
;MSSTMSSTALAVANESLLSIANHVFLPPKLPRKAAGDDADQRDNLLLCRLTIEFARDYQQHVPTDQREQWPHILQMLDHLRSSIDAPFGIPQLMHIIGELKPGNILALHVRAQNAAIVLRKYQDKTVFEVFEVAPLASAVMSTTGKLRCSYPGPTVEVPANIVKDPAFLKELASFIVQMDVDILDSVATTKKAGSIVREVRETADPCYISQLLIGILRGMGKEADVRRITKRIADDVVWSDAFKPWRRSPIWLIIRVLIQTSLDNALEYKSFMLFLMAKTLKLCLKDDFSSDLLFVMRAKTGRRLYKLDSSAPDFVLREVESAADATEAVLQTRWSAVQAAQAVSPRWDPSQLDILRDTTISLRNSRDYLSKVLKRDSVGTTISEFGPNHSPRLCNTRNFRLFCGNALSKAVEAESHVALADFELSVQDHLDTWVTENLSDGSAYATLASCMDQYITDACKAYESNAEDQSIMLMTIMELWVGLDKLVIGQCPLLRDYSPEIPLHFLEPLLIRRSKYLARLIVIEKYLRKRHDEALTRPSIFSDQPSSTSFPIVFF
;
A
#
# COMPACT_ATOMS: atom_id res chain seq x y z
N MET A 1 46.06 -1.75 -10.43
CA MET A 1 46.40 -1.66 -9.00
C MET A 1 45.11 -1.50 -8.23
N SER A 2 44.54 -2.62 -7.77
CA SER A 2 43.30 -2.68 -6.99
C SER A 2 43.55 -2.16 -5.58
N SER A 3 42.82 -1.13 -5.14
CA SER A 3 42.74 -0.79 -3.72
C SER A 3 41.62 -1.59 -3.07
N THR A 4 42.00 -2.64 -2.36
CA THR A 4 41.15 -3.40 -1.45
C THR A 4 40.65 -2.49 -0.32
N MET A 5 39.35 -2.19 -0.32
CA MET A 5 38.67 -1.66 0.87
C MET A 5 38.69 -2.72 1.98
N SER A 6 39.27 -2.36 3.11
CA SER A 6 39.25 -3.14 4.35
C SER A 6 37.82 -3.22 4.87
N SER A 7 37.17 -4.38 4.68
CA SER A 7 35.87 -4.72 5.25
C SER A 7 36.07 -5.41 6.59
N THR A 8 36.28 -4.64 7.66
CA THR A 8 35.98 -5.11 9.02
C THR A 8 34.46 -5.11 9.18
N ALA A 9 33.81 -6.21 8.81
CA ALA A 9 32.39 -6.41 9.07
C ALA A 9 32.18 -6.45 10.59
N LEU A 10 31.67 -5.37 11.18
CA LEU A 10 31.21 -5.38 12.57
C LEU A 10 30.14 -6.47 12.70
N ALA A 11 30.39 -7.48 13.54
CA ALA A 11 29.37 -8.39 14.01
C ALA A 11 28.43 -7.61 14.94
N VAL A 12 27.35 -7.06 14.39
CA VAL A 12 26.31 -6.36 15.14
C VAL A 12 25.20 -7.35 15.46
N ALA A 13 24.72 -7.38 16.70
CA ALA A 13 23.57 -8.21 17.06
C ALA A 13 22.29 -7.66 16.39
N ASN A 14 21.50 -8.55 15.76
CA ASN A 14 20.27 -8.19 15.04
C ASN A 14 19.29 -7.36 15.91
N GLU A 15 19.19 -7.65 17.20
CA GLU A 15 18.31 -6.93 18.13
C GLU A 15 18.70 -5.46 18.30
N SER A 16 19.99 -5.16 18.43
CA SER A 16 20.49 -3.79 18.56
C SER A 16 20.33 -3.01 17.25
N LEU A 17 20.52 -3.68 16.11
CA LEU A 17 20.28 -3.05 14.81
C LEU A 17 18.77 -2.78 14.58
N LEU A 18 17.89 -3.66 15.07
CA LEU A 18 16.44 -3.43 15.09
C LEU A 18 16.06 -2.24 15.96
N SER A 19 16.68 -2.10 17.12
CA SER A 19 16.50 -0.94 18.00
C SER A 19 16.87 0.36 17.30
N ILE A 20 18.02 0.39 16.61
CA ILE A 20 18.45 1.54 15.80
C ILE A 20 17.47 1.83 14.67
N ALA A 21 17.01 0.80 13.95
CA ALA A 21 16.00 0.97 12.90
C ALA A 21 14.72 1.61 13.47
N ASN A 22 14.27 1.17 14.65
CA ASN A 22 13.11 1.76 15.32
C ASN A 22 13.34 3.24 15.69
N HIS A 23 14.52 3.59 16.21
CA HIS A 23 14.83 4.98 16.56
C HIS A 23 15.06 5.88 15.35
N VAL A 24 15.71 5.41 14.29
CA VAL A 24 16.01 6.20 13.09
C VAL A 24 14.77 6.36 12.22
N PHE A 25 14.08 5.25 11.91
CA PHE A 25 12.97 5.22 10.98
C PHE A 25 11.61 5.43 11.63
N LEU A 26 11.42 5.04 12.89
CA LEU A 26 10.13 5.10 13.59
C LEU A 26 9.00 4.40 12.77
N PRO A 27 9.09 3.08 12.54
CA PRO A 27 8.09 2.34 11.78
C PRO A 27 6.73 2.31 12.50
N PRO A 28 5.62 1.94 11.81
CA PRO A 28 4.29 1.88 12.44
C PRO A 28 4.19 0.89 13.61
N LYS A 29 4.93 -0.23 13.54
CA LYS A 29 4.98 -1.22 14.63
C LYS A 29 6.25 -1.00 15.44
N LEU A 30 6.09 -0.40 16.61
CA LEU A 30 7.16 -0.14 17.57
C LEU A 30 7.16 -1.17 18.70
N PRO A 31 8.29 -1.34 19.41
CA PRO A 31 8.31 -2.13 20.64
C PRO A 31 7.28 -1.59 21.64
N ARG A 32 6.72 -2.47 22.47
CA ARG A 32 5.67 -2.11 23.44
C ARG A 32 6.16 -1.97 24.88
N LYS A 33 7.48 -2.08 25.06
CA LYS A 33 8.18 -1.97 26.34
C LYS A 33 9.53 -1.31 26.10
N ALA A 34 10.01 -0.54 27.07
CA ALA A 34 11.39 -0.07 27.07
C ALA A 34 12.37 -1.25 27.09
N ALA A 35 13.55 -1.04 26.52
CA ALA A 35 14.68 -1.92 26.75
C ALA A 35 15.12 -1.87 28.23
N GLY A 36 15.76 -2.93 28.72
CA GLY A 36 16.47 -2.86 30.01
C GLY A 36 17.66 -1.90 29.91
N ASP A 37 18.12 -1.37 31.04
CA ASP A 37 19.13 -0.30 31.05
C ASP A 37 20.43 -0.70 30.31
N ASP A 38 20.90 -1.94 30.46
CA ASP A 38 22.09 -2.46 29.74
C ASP A 38 21.89 -2.54 28.21
N ALA A 39 20.67 -2.91 27.78
CA ALA A 39 20.34 -3.00 26.36
C ALA A 39 20.18 -1.58 25.77
N ASP A 40 19.54 -0.66 26.50
CA ASP A 40 19.41 0.74 26.08
C ASP A 40 20.79 1.41 25.95
N GLN A 41 21.70 1.19 26.92
CA GLN A 41 23.08 1.68 26.84
C GLN A 41 23.80 1.12 25.61
N ARG A 42 23.71 -0.20 25.36
CA ARG A 42 24.32 -0.87 24.21
C ARG A 42 23.80 -0.33 22.88
N ASP A 43 22.49 -0.15 22.77
CA ASP A 43 21.84 0.33 21.55
C ASP A 43 22.18 1.80 21.28
N ASN A 44 22.21 2.64 22.32
CA ASN A 44 22.64 4.03 22.23
C ASN A 44 24.13 4.15 21.85
N LEU A 45 24.99 3.28 22.40
CA LEU A 45 26.41 3.23 22.05
C LEU A 45 26.60 2.85 20.57
N LEU A 46 25.85 1.87 20.09
CA LEU A 46 25.87 1.46 18.69
C LEU A 46 25.33 2.55 17.78
N LEU A 47 24.25 3.26 18.16
CA LEU A 47 23.73 4.42 17.44
C LEU A 47 24.79 5.51 17.27
N CYS A 48 25.51 5.87 18.33
CA CYS A 48 26.61 6.83 18.27
C CYS A 48 27.73 6.32 17.36
N ARG A 49 28.14 5.06 17.51
CA ARG A 49 29.21 4.44 16.71
C ARG A 49 28.89 4.48 15.21
N LEU A 50 27.69 4.02 14.81
CA LEU A 50 27.27 4.06 13.41
C LEU A 50 27.17 5.50 12.89
N THR A 51 26.68 6.43 13.71
CA THR A 51 26.64 7.85 13.33
C THR A 51 28.05 8.39 13.05
N ILE A 52 29.03 8.09 13.89
CA ILE A 52 30.43 8.50 13.72
C ILE A 52 31.03 7.87 12.46
N GLU A 53 30.84 6.56 12.27
CA GLU A 53 31.33 5.83 11.10
C GLU A 53 30.76 6.42 9.80
N PHE A 54 29.45 6.63 9.74
CA PHE A 54 28.80 7.21 8.57
C PHE A 54 29.13 8.69 8.39
N ALA A 55 29.40 9.44 9.45
CA ALA A 55 29.90 10.81 9.35
C ALA A 55 31.32 10.86 8.79
N ARG A 56 32.21 9.93 9.17
CA ARG A 56 33.56 9.80 8.59
C ARG A 56 33.50 9.46 7.11
N ASP A 57 32.63 8.52 6.73
CA ASP A 57 32.40 8.16 5.33
C ASP A 57 31.80 9.34 4.53
N TYR A 58 30.79 10.01 5.08
CA TYR A 58 30.19 11.18 4.47
C TYR A 58 31.21 12.29 4.20
N GLN A 59 32.04 12.63 5.20
CA GLN A 59 33.07 13.68 5.10
C GLN A 59 34.06 13.43 3.95
N GLN A 60 34.38 12.17 3.64
CA GLN A 60 35.30 11.84 2.53
C GLN A 60 34.77 12.29 1.16
N HIS A 61 33.45 12.42 1.03
CA HIS A 61 32.76 12.77 -0.22
C HIS A 61 32.33 14.25 -0.29
N VAL A 62 32.31 14.96 0.84
CA VAL A 62 31.96 16.38 0.91
C VAL A 62 33.04 17.25 0.25
N PRO A 63 32.72 18.35 -0.45
CA PRO A 63 33.71 19.30 -0.98
C PRO A 63 34.60 19.92 0.12
N THR A 64 35.87 20.21 -0.17
CA THR A 64 36.86 20.64 0.84
C THR A 64 36.45 21.88 1.62
N ASP A 65 35.79 22.83 0.96
CA ASP A 65 35.22 24.06 1.52
C ASP A 65 34.14 23.82 2.58
N GLN A 66 33.47 22.67 2.54
CA GLN A 66 32.41 22.28 3.47
C GLN A 66 32.90 21.30 4.55
N ARG A 67 34.19 20.90 4.52
CA ARG A 67 34.74 19.92 5.47
C ARG A 67 35.13 20.50 6.82
N GLU A 68 35.24 21.82 6.96
CA GLU A 68 35.84 22.45 8.14
C GLU A 68 35.16 22.07 9.46
N GLN A 69 33.83 21.91 9.45
CA GLN A 69 33.04 21.63 10.65
C GLN A 69 33.04 20.14 11.05
N TRP A 70 33.28 19.24 10.09
CA TRP A 70 33.16 17.79 10.31
C TRP A 70 34.16 17.22 11.33
N PRO A 71 35.45 17.62 11.36
CA PRO A 71 36.37 17.19 12.42
C PRO A 71 35.87 17.53 13.82
N HIS A 72 35.30 18.72 14.01
CA HIS A 72 34.75 19.16 15.28
C HIS A 72 33.48 18.38 15.65
N ILE A 73 32.60 18.13 14.67
CA ILE A 73 31.40 17.29 14.85
C ILE A 73 31.80 15.85 15.22
N LEU A 74 32.79 15.27 14.55
CA LEU A 74 33.28 13.92 14.83
C LEU A 74 33.87 13.82 16.24
N GLN A 75 34.70 14.77 16.64
CA GLN A 75 35.26 14.83 18.00
C GLN A 75 34.14 14.93 19.06
N MET A 76 33.15 15.79 18.83
CA MET A 76 31.98 15.95 19.70
C MET A 76 31.17 14.64 19.81
N LEU A 77 30.93 13.96 18.69
CA LEU A 77 30.22 12.68 18.68
C LEU A 77 31.03 11.59 19.39
N ASP A 78 32.36 11.58 19.24
CA ASP A 78 33.25 10.66 19.94
C ASP A 78 33.20 10.90 21.47
N HIS A 79 33.19 12.17 21.93
CA HIS A 79 32.99 12.48 23.35
C HIS A 79 31.61 12.04 23.87
N LEU A 80 30.54 12.29 23.10
CA LEU A 80 29.19 11.84 23.46
C LEU A 80 29.14 10.31 23.56
N ARG A 81 29.75 9.59 22.61
CA ARG A 81 29.87 8.13 22.64
C ARG A 81 30.61 7.66 23.89
N SER A 82 31.75 8.27 24.22
CA SER A 82 32.52 7.94 25.42
C SER A 82 31.72 8.15 26.71
N SER A 83 30.92 9.22 26.81
CA SER A 83 30.07 9.46 28.00
C SER A 83 28.95 8.43 28.17
N ILE A 84 28.49 7.81 27.09
CA ILE A 84 27.46 6.75 27.12
C ILE A 84 28.11 5.41 27.50
N ASP A 85 29.32 5.15 27.00
CA ASP A 85 30.08 3.94 27.31
C ASP A 85 30.44 3.89 28.80
N ALA A 86 31.01 5.00 29.31
CA ALA A 86 31.31 5.18 30.72
C ALA A 86 31.04 6.64 31.13
N PRO A 87 30.19 6.88 32.15
CA PRO A 87 29.98 8.22 32.67
C PRO A 87 31.30 8.85 33.12
N PHE A 88 31.51 10.13 32.78
CA PHE A 88 32.74 10.81 33.15
C PHE A 88 32.79 11.07 34.66
N GLY A 89 33.91 10.73 35.29
CA GLY A 89 34.19 11.19 36.65
C GLY A 89 34.57 12.67 36.68
N ILE A 90 34.53 13.29 37.86
CA ILE A 90 34.87 14.71 38.05
C ILE A 90 36.25 15.05 37.46
N PRO A 91 37.35 14.32 37.74
CA PRO A 91 38.68 14.67 37.21
C PRO A 91 38.73 14.58 35.68
N GLN A 92 38.05 13.59 35.11
CA GLN A 92 38.00 13.38 33.66
C GLN A 92 37.22 14.51 32.97
N LEU A 93 36.07 14.89 33.52
CA LEU A 93 35.27 15.98 32.96
C LEU A 93 35.99 17.33 33.08
N MET A 94 36.67 17.60 34.20
CA MET A 94 37.52 18.78 34.35
C MET A 94 38.61 18.82 33.28
N HIS A 95 39.30 17.71 33.04
CA HIS A 95 40.34 17.62 32.01
C HIS A 95 39.77 17.85 30.61
N ILE A 96 38.65 17.19 30.26
CA ILE A 96 38.01 17.36 28.95
C ILE A 96 37.61 18.81 28.73
N ILE A 97 36.94 19.47 29.69
CA ILE A 97 36.50 20.87 29.55
C ILE A 97 37.71 21.82 29.50
N GLY A 98 38.72 21.59 30.33
CA GLY A 98 39.93 22.42 30.41
C GLY A 98 40.75 22.40 29.12
N GLU A 99 40.81 21.27 28.43
CA GLU A 99 41.56 21.07 27.18
C GLU A 99 40.77 21.44 25.91
N LEU A 100 39.52 21.91 26.02
CA LEU A 100 38.75 22.35 24.85
C LEU A 100 39.45 23.52 24.16
N LYS A 101 39.79 23.33 22.88
CA LYS A 101 40.33 24.38 22.02
C LYS A 101 39.21 25.19 21.36
N PRO A 102 39.43 26.45 20.97
CA PRO A 102 38.47 27.21 20.17
C PRO A 102 38.01 26.40 18.94
N GLY A 103 36.69 26.38 18.68
CA GLY A 103 36.05 25.55 17.66
C GLY A 103 35.61 24.16 18.14
N ASN A 104 36.13 23.67 19.27
CA ASN A 104 35.72 22.38 19.82
C ASN A 104 34.34 22.46 20.49
N ILE A 105 33.62 21.34 20.42
CA ILE A 105 32.28 21.18 20.98
C ILE A 105 32.28 19.97 21.90
N LEU A 106 31.77 20.13 23.12
CA LEU A 106 31.49 19.04 24.04
C LEU A 106 29.98 18.91 24.21
N ALA A 107 29.44 17.70 24.09
CA ALA A 107 28.04 17.43 24.34
C ALA A 107 27.90 16.32 25.38
N LEU A 108 26.99 16.53 26.33
CA LEU A 108 26.74 15.64 27.46
C LEU A 108 25.24 15.40 27.58
N HIS A 109 24.86 14.15 27.82
CA HIS A 109 23.51 13.78 28.21
C HIS A 109 23.46 13.70 29.74
N VAL A 110 22.64 14.53 30.38
CA VAL A 110 22.39 14.50 31.82
C VAL A 110 21.14 13.66 32.06
N ARG A 111 21.36 12.38 32.33
CA ARG A 111 20.33 11.32 32.25
C ARG A 111 19.21 11.53 33.26
N ALA A 112 19.56 11.76 34.53
CA ALA A 112 18.56 11.93 35.59
C ALA A 112 17.74 13.23 35.45
N GLN A 113 18.26 14.26 34.77
CA GLN A 113 17.57 15.55 34.59
C GLN A 113 16.95 15.74 33.20
N ASN A 114 16.82 14.71 32.37
CA ASN A 114 16.16 14.81 31.06
C ASN A 114 16.70 15.99 30.19
N ALA A 115 18.01 16.22 30.25
CA ALA A 115 18.62 17.38 29.60
C ALA A 115 19.91 17.02 28.85
N ALA A 116 20.24 17.82 27.84
CA ALA A 116 21.55 17.86 27.23
C ALA A 116 22.24 19.17 27.54
N ILE A 117 23.56 19.10 27.74
CA ILE A 117 24.44 20.27 27.88
C ILE A 117 25.41 20.26 26.70
N VAL A 118 25.57 21.39 26.03
CA VAL A 118 26.51 21.60 24.93
C VAL A 118 27.41 22.77 25.27
N LEU A 119 28.73 22.55 25.26
CA LEU A 119 29.73 23.59 25.41
C LEU A 119 30.36 23.84 24.05
N ARG A 120 30.24 25.07 23.55
CA ARG A 120 30.96 25.54 22.35
C ARG A 120 32.07 26.49 22.75
N LYS A 121 33.31 26.11 22.48
CA LYS A 121 34.48 26.89 22.85
C LYS A 121 34.82 27.92 21.78
N TYR A 122 34.92 29.18 22.17
CA TYR A 122 35.43 30.29 21.34
C TYR A 122 36.76 30.81 21.93
N GLN A 123 37.35 31.81 21.29
CA GLN A 123 38.65 32.37 21.72
C GLN A 123 38.55 33.04 23.11
N ASP A 124 37.53 33.88 23.31
CA ASP A 124 37.33 34.74 24.46
C ASP A 124 36.24 34.25 25.41
N LYS A 125 35.44 33.26 25.00
CA LYS A 125 34.29 32.76 25.75
C LYS A 125 33.99 31.28 25.52
N THR A 126 33.17 30.70 26.39
CA THR A 126 32.50 29.41 26.17
C THR A 126 31.00 29.64 26.20
N VAL A 127 30.29 29.18 25.19
CA VAL A 127 28.82 29.21 25.14
C VAL A 127 28.30 27.87 25.67
N PHE A 128 27.44 27.94 26.67
CA PHE A 128 26.70 26.82 27.22
C PHE A 128 25.29 26.84 26.64
N GLU A 129 24.89 25.74 26.02
CA GLU A 129 23.57 25.54 25.47
C GLU A 129 22.91 24.34 26.15
N VAL A 130 21.66 24.49 26.58
CA VAL A 130 20.94 23.38 27.23
C VAL A 130 19.57 23.18 26.61
N PHE A 131 19.10 21.93 26.60
CA PHE A 131 17.76 21.61 26.10
C PHE A 131 17.24 20.28 26.66
N GLU A 132 15.91 20.17 26.72
CA GLU A 132 15.18 18.96 27.08
C GLU A 132 15.33 17.87 26.00
N VAL A 133 15.54 16.61 26.41
CA VAL A 133 15.82 15.51 25.47
C VAL A 133 14.66 14.52 25.29
N ALA A 134 13.68 14.52 26.19
CA ALA A 134 12.46 13.74 26.06
C ALA A 134 11.26 14.53 26.63
N PRO A 135 10.26 14.89 25.80
CA PRO A 135 9.06 15.57 26.28
C PRO A 135 8.23 14.70 27.22
N LEU A 136 7.36 15.33 28.02
CA LEU A 136 6.36 14.64 28.85
C LEU A 136 5.50 13.67 28.02
N ALA A 137 5.17 12.51 28.59
CA ALA A 137 4.38 11.49 27.90
C ALA A 137 2.99 12.02 27.53
N SER A 138 2.37 12.79 28.43
CA SER A 138 1.10 13.47 28.19
C SER A 138 1.15 14.44 27.01
N ALA A 139 2.24 15.20 26.85
CA ALA A 139 2.42 16.11 25.73
C ALA A 139 2.57 15.35 24.40
N VAL A 140 3.30 14.23 24.39
CA VAL A 140 3.42 13.35 23.21
C VAL A 140 2.05 12.79 22.81
N MET A 141 1.30 12.24 23.76
CA MET A 141 0.03 11.56 23.49
C MET A 141 -1.12 12.51 23.13
N SER A 142 -1.14 13.73 23.67
CA SER A 142 -2.17 14.73 23.39
C SER A 142 -1.95 15.50 22.10
N THR A 143 -0.72 15.49 21.55
CA THR A 143 -0.39 16.29 20.37
C THR A 143 -0.93 15.66 19.10
N THR A 144 -1.76 16.40 18.37
CA THR A 144 -2.10 16.03 16.99
C THR A 144 -0.90 16.31 16.07
N GLY A 145 -0.34 15.26 15.46
CA GLY A 145 0.78 15.38 14.53
C GLY A 145 2.14 15.27 15.21
N LYS A 146 2.86 16.39 15.38
CA LYS A 146 4.23 16.40 15.95
C LYS A 146 4.46 17.61 16.83
N LEU A 147 5.09 17.39 17.98
CA LEU A 147 5.52 18.45 18.88
C LEU A 147 6.50 19.38 18.17
N ARG A 148 6.32 20.70 18.35
CA ARG A 148 7.22 21.71 17.80
C ARG A 148 8.09 22.24 18.94
N CYS A 149 9.37 21.91 18.89
CA CYS A 149 10.34 22.29 19.92
C CYS A 149 11.46 23.15 19.31
N SER A 150 11.93 24.13 20.08
CA SER A 150 13.05 25.01 19.70
C SER A 150 14.33 24.54 20.38
N TYR A 151 15.43 24.49 19.64
CA TYR A 151 16.74 24.06 20.13
C TYR A 151 17.86 25.00 19.67
N PRO A 152 18.87 25.26 20.51
CA PRO A 152 18.88 24.96 21.93
C PRO A 152 17.82 25.77 22.69
N GLY A 153 17.59 25.41 23.95
CA GLY A 153 16.74 26.15 24.85
C GLY A 153 17.48 27.38 25.42
N PRO A 154 17.61 27.49 26.75
CA PRO A 154 18.41 28.54 27.38
C PRO A 154 19.90 28.46 27.00
N THR A 155 20.51 29.62 26.83
CA THR A 155 21.92 29.76 26.46
C THR A 155 22.60 30.85 27.27
N VAL A 156 23.87 30.63 27.59
CA VAL A 156 24.69 31.56 28.37
C VAL A 156 26.12 31.53 27.87
N GLU A 157 26.72 32.70 27.69
CA GLU A 157 28.15 32.82 27.41
C GLU A 157 28.90 33.21 28.68
N VAL A 158 29.98 32.49 28.94
CA VAL A 158 30.86 32.73 30.09
C VAL A 158 32.26 33.06 29.55
N PRO A 159 32.89 34.14 30.02
CA PRO A 159 34.26 34.50 29.67
C PRO A 159 35.26 33.35 29.84
N ALA A 160 36.20 33.22 28.89
CA ALA A 160 37.13 32.10 28.85
C ALA A 160 38.08 32.05 30.04
N ASN A 161 38.39 33.20 30.68
CA ASN A 161 39.19 33.25 31.91
C ASN A 161 38.47 32.60 33.10
N ILE A 162 37.15 32.77 33.22
CA ILE A 162 36.34 32.14 34.27
C ILE A 162 36.27 30.63 34.03
N VAL A 163 36.02 30.19 32.79
CA VAL A 163 35.94 28.76 32.47
C VAL A 163 37.29 28.05 32.62
N LYS A 164 38.41 28.76 32.52
CA LYS A 164 39.75 28.22 32.76
C LYS A 164 40.13 28.17 34.24
N ASP A 165 39.35 28.81 35.11
CA ASP A 165 39.61 28.79 36.55
C ASP A 165 39.44 27.36 37.10
N PRO A 166 40.46 26.78 37.76
CA PRO A 166 40.39 25.41 38.27
C PRO A 166 39.30 25.17 39.31
N ALA A 167 38.97 26.17 40.13
CA ALA A 167 37.90 26.06 41.12
C ALA A 167 36.53 26.05 40.43
N PHE A 168 36.33 26.93 39.45
CA PHE A 168 35.11 26.91 38.62
C PHE A 168 34.93 25.57 37.90
N LEU A 169 35.98 25.04 37.26
CA LEU A 169 35.92 23.76 36.56
C LEU A 169 35.57 22.60 37.49
N LYS A 170 36.13 22.62 38.71
CA LYS A 170 35.84 21.59 39.72
C LYS A 170 34.37 21.60 40.12
N GLU A 171 33.83 22.76 40.44
CA GLU A 171 32.42 22.88 40.85
C GLU A 171 31.46 22.58 39.70
N LEU A 172 31.77 23.04 38.47
CA LEU A 172 30.98 22.73 37.29
C LEU A 172 30.98 21.22 36.99
N ALA A 173 32.15 20.57 37.04
CA ALA A 173 32.26 19.14 36.81
C ALA A 173 31.55 18.35 37.92
N SER A 174 31.71 18.74 39.19
CA SER A 174 31.00 18.13 40.32
C SER A 174 29.49 18.23 40.14
N PHE A 175 28.99 19.41 39.79
CA PHE A 175 27.57 19.64 39.55
C PHE A 175 27.03 18.74 38.43
N ILE A 176 27.69 18.71 37.27
CA ILE A 176 27.22 17.91 36.12
C ILE A 176 27.23 16.41 36.44
N VAL A 177 28.30 15.92 37.08
CA VAL A 177 28.42 14.49 37.44
C VAL A 177 27.35 14.08 38.46
N GLN A 178 27.08 14.93 39.45
CA GLN A 178 26.01 14.67 40.42
C GLN A 178 24.64 14.70 39.74
N MET A 179 24.33 15.74 38.97
CA MET A 179 23.03 15.86 38.28
C MET A 179 22.75 14.75 37.28
N ASP A 180 23.78 14.12 36.71
CA ASP A 180 23.61 13.00 35.78
C ASP A 180 23.07 11.72 36.46
N VAL A 181 23.33 11.54 37.76
CA VAL A 181 22.96 10.33 38.53
C VAL A 181 21.88 10.61 39.57
N ASP A 182 21.93 11.78 40.21
CA ASP A 182 21.05 12.13 41.32
C ASP A 182 19.62 12.34 40.84
N ILE A 183 18.71 11.61 41.46
CA ILE A 183 17.28 11.73 41.19
C ILE A 183 16.68 12.70 42.21
N LEU A 184 16.19 13.83 41.71
CA LEU A 184 15.67 14.94 42.51
C LEU A 184 14.14 14.99 42.48
N ASP A 185 13.55 16.04 43.07
CA ASP A 185 12.10 16.22 43.20
C ASP A 185 11.40 16.68 41.90
N SER A 186 12.16 16.92 40.84
CA SER A 186 11.69 17.21 39.49
C SER A 186 11.01 16.03 38.78
N VAL A 187 11.01 14.84 39.41
CA VAL A 187 10.34 13.64 38.90
C VAL A 187 8.90 13.60 39.36
N ALA A 188 7.97 13.41 38.41
CA ALA A 188 6.54 13.28 38.73
C ALA A 188 6.27 12.19 39.76
N THR A 189 5.28 12.40 40.63
CA THR A 189 4.83 11.44 41.64
C THR A 189 3.36 11.06 41.42
N THR A 190 2.99 9.85 41.83
CA THR A 190 1.62 9.32 41.76
C THR A 190 1.22 8.71 43.09
N LYS A 191 -0.08 8.65 43.38
CA LYS A 191 -0.59 7.97 44.57
C LYS A 191 -0.99 6.54 44.21
N LYS A 192 -0.27 5.54 44.75
CA LYS A 192 -0.57 4.11 44.58
C LYS A 192 -0.80 3.47 45.95
N ALA A 193 -1.94 2.80 46.10
CA ALA A 193 -2.34 2.13 47.36
C ALA A 193 -2.17 3.02 48.61
N GLY A 194 -2.53 4.30 48.51
CA GLY A 194 -2.45 5.26 49.61
C GLY A 194 -1.08 5.93 49.79
N SER A 195 0.00 5.41 49.20
CA SER A 195 1.36 5.96 49.29
C SER A 195 1.72 6.79 48.06
N ILE A 196 2.50 7.86 48.25
CA ILE A 196 3.07 8.65 47.15
C ILE A 196 4.32 7.92 46.65
N VAL A 197 4.30 7.50 45.40
CA VAL A 197 5.37 6.76 44.74
C VAL A 197 5.79 7.54 43.49
N ARG A 198 7.06 7.48 43.14
CA ARG A 198 7.56 8.09 41.91
C ARG A 198 6.86 7.52 40.68
N GLU A 199 6.43 8.39 39.78
CA GLU A 199 5.85 7.99 38.50
C GLU A 199 6.97 7.76 37.48
N VAL A 200 7.53 6.54 37.53
CA VAL A 200 8.69 6.10 36.71
C VAL A 200 8.42 6.13 35.20
N ARG A 201 7.16 6.35 34.79
CA ARG A 201 6.73 6.39 33.39
C ARG A 201 6.74 7.79 32.79
N GLU A 202 6.90 8.83 33.61
CA GLU A 202 7.05 10.22 33.15
C GLU A 202 8.52 10.64 33.08
N THR A 203 8.76 11.71 32.31
CA THR A 203 10.10 12.32 32.19
C THR A 203 10.32 13.34 33.30
N ALA A 204 11.57 13.49 33.75
CA ALA A 204 11.93 14.53 34.72
C ALA A 204 11.82 15.93 34.08
N ASP A 205 11.44 16.93 34.88
CA ASP A 205 11.56 18.33 34.47
C ASP A 205 13.06 18.72 34.38
N PRO A 206 13.53 19.30 33.25
CA PRO A 206 14.93 19.68 33.09
C PRO A 206 15.33 20.93 33.89
N CYS A 207 14.52 21.41 34.85
CA CYS A 207 14.72 22.67 35.59
C CYS A 207 16.10 22.81 36.24
N TYR A 208 16.69 21.73 36.76
CA TYR A 208 18.03 21.80 37.38
C TYR A 208 19.14 22.15 36.38
N ILE A 209 18.97 21.78 35.11
CA ILE A 209 19.93 22.12 34.06
C ILE A 209 19.50 23.39 33.32
N SER A 210 18.23 23.49 32.96
CA SER A 210 17.69 24.60 32.17
C SER A 210 17.49 25.91 32.94
N GLN A 211 17.29 25.84 34.26
CA GLN A 211 17.05 27.00 35.11
C GLN A 211 18.16 27.19 36.15
N LEU A 212 18.46 26.18 36.98
CA LEU A 212 19.46 26.32 38.06
C LEU A 212 20.88 26.51 37.52
N LEU A 213 21.40 25.56 36.73
CA LEU A 213 22.74 25.68 36.14
C LEU A 213 22.86 26.94 35.27
N ILE A 214 21.87 27.22 34.44
CA ILE A 214 21.85 28.43 33.60
C ILE A 214 21.81 29.71 34.45
N GLY A 215 21.05 29.74 35.54
CA GLY A 215 21.01 30.86 36.47
C GLY A 215 22.37 31.11 37.13
N ILE A 216 23.04 30.05 37.58
CA ILE A 216 24.40 30.10 38.13
C ILE A 216 25.37 30.66 37.09
N LEU A 217 25.38 30.10 35.87
CA LEU A 217 26.27 30.54 34.80
C LEU A 217 25.98 31.97 34.34
N ARG A 218 24.72 32.41 34.34
CA ARG A 218 24.32 33.79 34.01
C ARG A 218 24.90 34.80 35.00
N GLY A 219 25.03 34.44 36.29
CA GLY A 219 25.69 35.28 37.28
C GLY A 219 27.19 35.51 37.02
N MET A 220 27.82 34.63 36.24
CA MET A 220 29.24 34.69 35.86
C MET A 220 29.46 35.10 34.39
N GLY A 221 28.39 35.42 33.68
CA GLY A 221 28.42 35.62 32.23
C GLY A 221 27.26 36.50 31.78
N LYS A 222 26.71 36.20 30.60
CA LYS A 222 25.49 36.83 30.10
C LYS A 222 24.74 35.91 29.15
N GLU A 223 23.50 36.25 28.84
CA GLU A 223 22.74 35.50 27.84
C GLU A 223 23.44 35.54 26.48
N ALA A 224 23.60 34.37 25.88
CA ALA A 224 24.21 34.24 24.55
C ALA A 224 23.10 34.24 23.49
N ASP A 225 23.22 35.11 22.50
CA ASP A 225 22.40 35.02 21.30
C ASP A 225 22.98 33.95 20.36
N VAL A 226 22.18 32.93 20.08
CA VAL A 226 22.58 31.78 19.26
C VAL A 226 21.51 31.47 18.24
N ARG A 227 21.94 30.90 17.11
CA ARG A 227 21.03 30.38 16.09
C ARG A 227 20.20 29.23 16.66
N ARG A 228 18.90 29.47 16.80
CA ARG A 228 17.93 28.43 17.19
C ARG A 228 17.30 27.76 15.98
N ILE A 229 17.13 26.46 16.07
CA ILE A 229 16.42 25.62 15.10
C ILE A 229 15.08 25.18 15.68
N THR A 230 14.07 25.13 14.83
CA THR A 230 12.81 24.46 15.18
C THR A 230 12.85 23.01 14.67
N LYS A 231 12.61 22.04 15.56
CA LYS A 231 12.38 20.65 15.16
C LYS A 231 10.93 20.23 15.44
N ARG A 232 10.40 19.42 14.51
CA ARG A 232 9.17 18.65 14.70
C ARG A 232 9.54 17.30 15.31
N ILE A 233 9.32 17.15 16.61
CA ILE A 233 9.65 15.95 17.37
C ILE A 233 8.58 14.90 17.10
N ALA A 234 9.03 13.75 16.59
CA ALA A 234 8.22 12.57 16.42
C ALA A 234 8.70 11.56 17.46
N ASP A 235 7.87 11.34 18.46
CA ASP A 235 8.02 10.40 19.55
C ASP A 235 6.67 9.68 19.73
N ASP A 236 6.67 8.57 20.46
CA ASP A 236 5.47 7.78 20.75
C ASP A 236 5.61 7.14 22.13
N VAL A 237 4.49 6.91 22.82
CA VAL A 237 4.46 6.29 24.15
C VAL A 237 3.76 4.94 24.01
N VAL A 238 4.52 3.92 23.59
CA VAL A 238 3.96 2.60 23.26
C VAL A 238 4.11 1.68 24.47
N TRP A 239 2.97 1.31 25.05
CA TRP A 239 2.91 0.52 26.28
C TRP A 239 1.99 -0.70 26.13
N SER A 240 2.46 -1.86 26.59
CA SER A 240 1.64 -3.07 26.74
C SER A 240 2.18 -3.89 27.90
N ASP A 241 1.50 -3.81 29.05
CA ASP A 241 1.81 -4.58 30.26
C ASP A 241 3.31 -4.64 30.61
N ALA A 242 3.92 -3.45 30.71
CA ALA A 242 5.36 -3.30 30.94
C ALA A 242 5.67 -2.29 32.06
N PHE A 243 6.87 -2.38 32.63
CA PHE A 243 7.34 -1.44 33.66
C PHE A 243 7.45 -0.01 33.12
N LYS A 244 8.20 0.17 32.01
CA LYS A 244 8.35 1.43 31.27
C LYS A 244 7.82 1.26 29.83
N PRO A 245 7.13 2.28 29.28
CA PRO A 245 6.74 2.29 27.86
C PRO A 245 7.98 2.37 26.96
N TRP A 246 7.87 1.90 25.72
CA TRP A 246 8.87 2.27 24.73
C TRP A 246 8.74 3.76 24.40
N ARG A 247 9.88 4.44 24.33
CA ARG A 247 10.04 5.84 23.94
C ARG A 247 11.18 5.94 22.94
N ARG A 248 11.17 6.97 22.10
CA ARG A 248 12.28 7.19 21.18
C ARG A 248 13.53 7.65 21.95
N SER A 249 14.70 7.12 21.60
CA SER A 249 15.97 7.40 22.28
C SER A 249 16.25 8.91 22.40
N PRO A 250 16.55 9.42 23.63
CA PRO A 250 17.03 10.78 23.84
C PRO A 250 18.34 11.08 23.10
N ILE A 251 19.26 10.10 23.05
CA ILE A 251 20.53 10.22 22.32
C ILE A 251 20.30 10.48 20.83
N TRP A 252 19.28 9.86 20.23
CA TRP A 252 18.92 10.16 18.84
C TRP A 252 18.44 11.60 18.63
N LEU A 253 17.77 12.20 19.61
CA LEU A 253 17.44 13.62 19.54
C LEU A 253 18.70 14.48 19.68
N ILE A 254 19.55 14.19 20.66
CA ILE A 254 20.82 14.90 20.91
C ILE A 254 21.67 14.93 19.63
N ILE A 255 21.96 13.77 19.03
CA ILE A 255 22.73 13.67 17.77
C ILE A 255 22.12 14.57 16.68
N ARG A 256 20.80 14.52 16.50
CA ARG A 256 20.13 15.31 15.46
C ARG A 256 20.15 16.80 15.72
N VAL A 257 20.11 17.23 16.98
CA VAL A 257 20.20 18.65 17.36
C VAL A 257 21.64 19.13 17.19
N LEU A 258 22.60 18.39 17.73
CA LEU A 258 24.02 18.72 17.67
C LEU A 258 24.51 18.88 16.22
N ILE A 259 24.27 17.89 15.36
CA ILE A 259 24.75 17.97 13.98
C ILE A 259 24.07 19.13 13.23
N GLN A 260 22.77 19.37 13.42
CA GLN A 260 22.10 20.48 12.73
C GLN A 260 22.56 21.86 13.23
N THR A 261 22.86 22.00 14.52
CA THR A 261 23.28 23.28 15.11
C THR A 261 24.77 23.56 14.91
N SER A 262 25.57 22.53 14.68
CA SER A 262 26.99 22.64 14.35
C SER A 262 27.26 22.79 12.85
N LEU A 263 26.26 22.55 11.99
CA LEU A 263 26.34 22.79 10.56
C LEU A 263 25.70 24.14 10.20
N ASP A 264 26.38 24.93 9.37
CA ASP A 264 25.82 26.21 8.91
C ASP A 264 24.69 26.01 7.90
N ASN A 265 24.72 24.92 7.15
CA ASN A 265 23.78 24.63 6.10
C ASN A 265 22.74 23.57 6.51
N ALA A 266 21.46 23.96 6.49
CA ALA A 266 20.35 23.05 6.76
C ALA A 266 20.19 21.94 5.69
N LEU A 267 20.63 22.19 4.44
CA LEU A 267 20.64 21.18 3.39
C LEU A 267 21.68 20.11 3.67
N GLU A 268 22.89 20.48 4.08
CA GLU A 268 23.94 19.53 4.42
C GLU A 268 23.53 18.59 5.56
N TYR A 269 22.90 19.13 6.61
CA TYR A 269 22.30 18.32 7.66
C TYR A 269 21.29 17.30 7.11
N LYS A 270 20.40 17.72 6.21
CA LYS A 270 19.39 16.84 5.62
C LYS A 270 20.03 15.77 4.72
N SER A 271 21.05 16.13 3.95
CA SER A 271 21.83 15.24 3.09
C SER A 271 22.56 14.17 3.91
N PHE A 272 23.24 14.57 4.99
CA PHE A 272 23.85 13.62 5.92
C PHE A 272 22.81 12.71 6.59
N MET A 273 21.68 13.25 7.04
CA MET A 273 20.61 12.43 7.64
C MET A 273 20.03 11.43 6.65
N LEU A 274 19.95 11.77 5.36
CA LEU A 274 19.52 10.85 4.31
C LEU A 274 20.58 9.77 4.05
N PHE A 275 21.85 10.16 3.98
CA PHE A 275 22.98 9.24 3.83
C PHE A 275 23.06 8.23 4.98
N LEU A 276 22.95 8.71 6.23
CA LEU A 276 22.88 7.87 7.44
C LEU A 276 21.74 6.86 7.36
N MET A 277 20.55 7.29 6.94
CA MET A 277 19.40 6.39 6.77
C MET A 277 19.65 5.32 5.71
N ALA A 278 20.22 5.69 4.55
CA ALA A 278 20.54 4.73 3.49
C ALA A 278 21.57 3.68 3.95
N LYS A 279 22.63 4.11 4.66
CA LYS A 279 23.64 3.22 5.25
C LYS A 279 23.04 2.29 6.31
N THR A 280 22.20 2.82 7.21
CA THR A 280 21.47 1.99 8.19
C THR A 280 20.59 0.94 7.51
N LEU A 281 19.87 1.32 6.44
CA LEU A 281 19.07 0.37 5.65
C LEU A 281 19.93 -0.73 5.04
N LYS A 282 21.08 -0.39 4.44
CA LYS A 282 22.01 -1.40 3.90
C LYS A 282 22.55 -2.35 4.96
N LEU A 283 22.78 -1.89 6.20
CA LEU A 283 23.15 -2.78 7.30
C LEU A 283 22.00 -3.75 7.62
N CYS A 284 20.77 -3.26 7.73
CA CYS A 284 19.60 -4.11 8.00
C CYS A 284 19.32 -5.12 6.88
N LEU A 285 19.77 -4.90 5.64
CA LEU A 285 19.64 -5.88 4.55
C LEU A 285 20.58 -7.08 4.69
N LYS A 286 21.65 -6.97 5.48
CA LYS A 286 22.59 -8.09 5.72
C LYS A 286 22.03 -9.14 6.66
N ASP A 287 21.01 -8.77 7.43
CA ASP A 287 20.33 -9.60 8.42
C ASP A 287 18.90 -9.91 7.95
N ASP A 288 18.26 -10.92 8.55
CA ASP A 288 16.92 -11.36 8.16
C ASP A 288 15.79 -10.50 8.78
N PHE A 289 15.77 -9.21 8.45
CA PHE A 289 14.72 -8.29 8.88
C PHE A 289 13.41 -8.51 8.10
N SER A 290 12.26 -8.22 8.73
CA SER A 290 10.95 -8.42 8.09
C SER A 290 10.76 -7.55 6.85
N SER A 291 10.06 -8.08 5.84
CA SER A 291 9.77 -7.37 4.59
C SER A 291 9.03 -6.04 4.84
N ASP A 292 8.10 -6.01 5.80
CA ASP A 292 7.38 -4.79 6.18
C ASP A 292 8.31 -3.68 6.67
N LEU A 293 9.28 -4.03 7.52
CA LEU A 293 10.21 -3.05 8.07
C LEU A 293 11.12 -2.51 6.96
N LEU A 294 11.69 -3.40 6.13
CA LEU A 294 12.53 -3.03 5.00
C LEU A 294 11.79 -2.11 4.02
N PHE A 295 10.54 -2.45 3.69
CA PHE A 295 9.68 -1.60 2.86
C PHE A 295 9.47 -0.21 3.47
N VAL A 296 9.14 -0.13 4.77
CA VAL A 296 8.96 1.15 5.46
C VAL A 296 10.24 1.97 5.46
N MET A 297 11.40 1.35 5.69
CA MET A 297 12.69 2.03 5.67
C MET A 297 13.02 2.57 4.28
N ARG A 298 12.83 1.76 3.24
CA ARG A 298 13.00 2.17 1.83
C ARG A 298 12.07 3.34 1.47
N ALA A 299 10.78 3.22 1.78
CA ALA A 299 9.79 4.26 1.49
C ALA A 299 10.10 5.58 2.21
N LYS A 300 10.55 5.53 3.47
CA LYS A 300 10.95 6.74 4.22
C LYS A 300 12.21 7.38 3.67
N THR A 301 13.17 6.60 3.20
CA THR A 301 14.40 7.08 2.55
C THR A 301 14.05 7.73 1.22
N GLY A 302 13.30 7.04 0.35
CA GLY A 302 12.84 7.58 -0.93
C GLY A 302 12.01 8.86 -0.79
N ARG A 303 11.08 8.93 0.17
CA ARG A 303 10.31 10.15 0.43
C ARG A 303 11.17 11.31 0.92
N ARG A 304 12.28 11.04 1.62
CA ARG A 304 13.22 12.10 2.03
C ARG A 304 14.07 12.59 0.87
N LEU A 305 14.52 11.69 -0.01
CA LEU A 305 15.18 12.04 -1.25
C LEU A 305 14.27 12.92 -2.12
N TYR A 306 13.02 12.51 -2.34
CA TYR A 306 12.03 13.30 -3.07
C TYR A 306 11.83 14.72 -2.49
N LYS A 307 11.94 14.88 -1.16
CA LYS A 307 11.84 16.20 -0.50
C LYS A 307 13.10 17.06 -0.62
N LEU A 308 14.26 16.44 -0.85
CA LEU A 308 15.51 17.15 -1.14
C LEU A 308 15.57 17.52 -2.62
N ASP A 309 14.94 16.73 -3.48
CA ASP A 309 14.85 16.98 -4.93
C ASP A 309 16.26 17.23 -5.52
N SER A 310 16.42 18.25 -6.37
CA SER A 310 17.69 18.62 -6.98
C SER A 310 18.76 19.12 -5.99
N SER A 311 18.44 19.25 -4.70
CA SER A 311 19.40 19.69 -3.67
C SER A 311 20.22 18.55 -3.06
N ALA A 312 19.92 17.28 -3.40
CA ALA A 312 20.67 16.14 -2.91
C ALA A 312 22.00 16.00 -3.68
N PRO A 313 23.16 15.90 -2.98
CA PRO A 313 24.43 15.63 -3.65
C PRO A 313 24.44 14.27 -4.36
N ASP A 314 25.11 14.17 -5.50
CA ASP A 314 25.14 12.94 -6.32
C ASP A 314 25.61 11.70 -5.55
N PHE A 315 26.57 11.87 -4.64
CA PHE A 315 27.05 10.74 -3.83
C PHE A 315 26.00 10.25 -2.83
N VAL A 316 25.14 11.14 -2.31
CA VAL A 316 24.01 10.77 -1.46
C VAL A 316 22.93 10.10 -2.29
N LEU A 317 22.65 10.62 -3.49
CA LEU A 317 21.71 10.01 -4.44
C LEU A 317 22.10 8.56 -4.74
N ARG A 318 23.35 8.33 -5.15
CA ARG A 318 23.88 6.98 -5.44
C ARG A 318 23.77 6.04 -4.23
N GLU A 319 24.04 6.54 -3.03
CA GLU A 319 23.95 5.73 -1.81
C GLU A 319 22.50 5.31 -1.52
N VAL A 320 21.54 6.23 -1.73
CA VAL A 320 20.10 5.98 -1.57
C VAL A 320 19.57 5.03 -2.63
N GLU A 321 19.91 5.24 -3.90
CA GLU A 321 19.53 4.36 -5.02
C GLU A 321 20.04 2.95 -4.78
N SER A 322 21.33 2.81 -4.47
CA SER A 322 21.92 1.51 -4.14
C SER A 322 21.23 0.81 -2.96
N ALA A 323 20.85 1.54 -1.91
CA ALA A 323 20.08 0.98 -0.80
C ALA A 323 18.65 0.57 -1.21
N ALA A 324 18.00 1.39 -2.05
CA ALA A 324 16.65 1.16 -2.54
C ALA A 324 16.56 -0.04 -3.50
N ASP A 325 17.52 -0.19 -4.39
CA ASP A 325 17.60 -1.29 -5.36
C ASP A 325 17.92 -2.61 -4.66
N ALA A 326 18.88 -2.60 -3.73
CA ALA A 326 19.20 -3.77 -2.92
C ALA A 326 17.99 -4.22 -2.08
N THR A 327 17.23 -3.26 -1.52
CA THR A 327 16.00 -3.57 -0.79
C THR A 327 14.92 -4.15 -1.72
N GLU A 328 14.75 -3.56 -2.90
CA GLU A 328 13.78 -4.05 -3.90
C GLU A 328 14.10 -5.50 -4.31
N ALA A 329 15.36 -5.80 -4.58
CA ALA A 329 15.79 -7.16 -4.95
C ALA A 329 15.43 -8.19 -3.87
N VAL A 330 15.65 -7.86 -2.58
CA VAL A 330 15.29 -8.73 -1.45
C VAL A 330 13.78 -8.90 -1.35
N LEU A 331 13.02 -7.80 -1.43
CA LEU A 331 11.56 -7.85 -1.33
C LEU A 331 10.92 -8.61 -2.50
N GLN A 332 11.39 -8.39 -3.72
CA GLN A 332 10.91 -9.08 -4.91
C GLN A 332 11.25 -10.58 -4.85
N THR A 333 12.44 -10.95 -4.39
CA THR A 333 12.81 -12.36 -4.20
C THR A 333 11.88 -13.05 -3.20
N ARG A 334 11.64 -12.41 -2.05
CA ARG A 334 10.71 -12.92 -1.03
C ARG A 334 9.28 -13.01 -1.56
N TRP A 335 8.83 -12.01 -2.31
CA TRP A 335 7.50 -12.00 -2.90
C TRP A 335 7.31 -13.10 -3.94
N SER A 336 8.27 -13.29 -4.85
CA SER A 336 8.25 -14.38 -5.82
C SER A 336 8.24 -15.76 -5.15
N ALA A 337 8.96 -15.94 -4.03
CA ALA A 337 8.89 -17.18 -3.26
C ALA A 337 7.49 -17.42 -2.64
N VAL A 338 6.84 -16.37 -2.11
CA VAL A 338 5.45 -16.47 -1.62
C VAL A 338 4.49 -16.82 -2.76
N GLN A 339 4.61 -16.16 -3.92
CA GLN A 339 3.80 -16.46 -5.09
C GLN A 339 3.99 -17.89 -5.57
N ALA A 340 5.22 -18.39 -5.62
CA ALA A 340 5.51 -19.77 -6.01
C ALA A 340 4.92 -20.79 -5.02
N ALA A 341 5.02 -20.52 -3.71
CA ALA A 341 4.41 -21.37 -2.67
C ALA A 341 2.88 -21.38 -2.74
N GLN A 342 2.26 -20.26 -3.13
CA GLN A 342 0.81 -20.12 -3.25
C GLN A 342 0.25 -20.53 -4.63
N ALA A 343 1.10 -20.65 -5.66
CA ALA A 343 0.71 -21.14 -6.97
C ALA A 343 0.23 -22.59 -6.93
N VAL A 344 0.71 -23.36 -5.95
CA VAL A 344 0.19 -24.69 -5.64
C VAL A 344 -1.12 -24.50 -4.88
N SER A 345 -2.26 -24.84 -5.50
CA SER A 345 -3.50 -24.96 -4.75
C SER A 345 -3.28 -25.94 -3.59
N PRO A 346 -3.60 -25.57 -2.34
CA PRO A 346 -3.49 -26.51 -1.23
C PRO A 346 -4.25 -27.78 -1.59
N ARG A 347 -3.71 -28.93 -1.18
CA ARG A 347 -4.35 -30.23 -1.45
C ARG A 347 -5.80 -30.14 -0.97
N TRP A 348 -6.76 -30.41 -1.86
CA TRP A 348 -8.16 -30.49 -1.49
C TRP A 348 -8.32 -31.60 -0.45
N ASP A 349 -8.45 -31.21 0.81
CA ASP A 349 -8.67 -32.09 1.95
C ASP A 349 -9.96 -31.67 2.66
N PRO A 350 -11.12 -32.15 2.18
CA PRO A 350 -12.41 -31.80 2.77
C PRO A 350 -12.57 -32.30 4.21
N SER A 351 -11.68 -33.19 4.70
CA SER A 351 -11.70 -33.64 6.10
C SER A 351 -11.18 -32.59 7.09
N GLN A 352 -10.44 -31.58 6.60
CA GLN A 352 -9.98 -30.45 7.42
C GLN A 352 -10.90 -29.22 7.35
N LEU A 353 -11.96 -29.26 6.54
CA LEU A 353 -12.94 -28.19 6.48
C LEU A 353 -13.78 -28.16 7.76
N ASP A 354 -13.66 -27.08 8.52
CA ASP A 354 -14.61 -26.74 9.56
C ASP A 354 -15.57 -25.73 8.95
N ILE A 355 -16.60 -26.22 8.24
CA ILE A 355 -17.52 -25.37 7.46
C ILE A 355 -18.06 -24.21 8.31
N LEU A 356 -18.38 -24.46 9.58
CA LEU A 356 -18.91 -23.42 10.47
C LEU A 356 -17.85 -22.36 10.77
N ARG A 357 -16.63 -22.77 11.11
CA ARG A 357 -15.55 -21.81 11.40
C ARG A 357 -15.04 -21.10 10.14
N ASP A 358 -14.87 -21.82 9.05
CA ASP A 358 -14.28 -21.35 7.79
C ASP A 358 -15.22 -20.43 7.00
N THR A 359 -16.53 -20.53 7.21
CA THR A 359 -17.53 -19.59 6.66
C THR A 359 -17.82 -18.41 7.61
N THR A 360 -17.27 -18.43 8.82
CA THR A 360 -17.52 -17.37 9.81
C THR A 360 -16.34 -16.40 9.90
N ILE A 361 -16.50 -15.21 9.32
CA ILE A 361 -15.52 -14.12 9.48
C ILE A 361 -15.90 -13.22 10.67
N SER A 362 -15.00 -13.12 11.65
CA SER A 362 -15.21 -12.25 12.82
C SER A 362 -14.72 -10.82 12.54
N LEU A 363 -15.64 -9.93 12.21
CA LEU A 363 -15.36 -8.51 11.98
C LEU A 363 -15.49 -7.68 13.28
N ARG A 364 -14.65 -7.99 14.28
CA ARG A 364 -14.77 -7.48 15.67
C ARG A 364 -14.90 -5.96 15.81
N ASN A 365 -14.34 -5.19 14.86
CA ASN A 365 -14.33 -3.72 14.89
C ASN A 365 -15.26 -3.07 13.85
N SER A 366 -16.03 -3.86 13.08
CA SER A 366 -16.87 -3.33 12.01
C SER A 366 -18.29 -2.99 12.47
N ARG A 367 -18.64 -3.30 13.73
CA ARG A 367 -20.00 -3.12 14.25
C ARG A 367 -20.51 -1.69 14.11
N ASP A 368 -19.71 -0.69 14.47
CA ASP A 368 -20.13 0.72 14.39
C ASP A 368 -20.31 1.19 12.95
N TYR A 369 -19.39 0.81 12.05
CA TYR A 369 -19.50 1.11 10.63
C TYR A 369 -20.75 0.47 10.02
N LEU A 370 -20.92 -0.83 10.22
CA LEU A 370 -22.07 -1.58 9.71
C LEU A 370 -23.37 -1.09 10.36
N SER A 371 -23.35 -0.72 11.64
CA SER A 371 -24.51 -0.12 12.31
C SER A 371 -24.85 1.24 11.71
N LYS A 372 -23.88 2.08 11.35
CA LYS A 372 -24.13 3.36 10.66
C LYS A 372 -24.67 3.15 9.24
N VAL A 373 -24.22 2.12 8.53
CA VAL A 373 -24.74 1.77 7.20
C VAL A 373 -26.16 1.22 7.28
N LEU A 374 -26.43 0.32 8.23
CA LEU A 374 -27.73 -0.34 8.41
C LEU A 374 -28.76 0.55 9.10
N LYS A 375 -28.34 1.41 10.01
CA LYS A 375 -29.17 2.43 10.69
C LYS A 375 -29.05 3.79 10.02
N ARG A 376 -28.69 3.85 8.74
CA ARG A 376 -28.93 5.08 8.00
C ARG A 376 -30.43 5.32 8.11
N ASP A 377 -30.80 6.29 8.95
CA ASP A 377 -32.12 6.88 8.93
C ASP A 377 -32.39 7.14 7.47
N SER A 378 -33.49 6.60 6.97
CA SER A 378 -33.99 6.87 5.64
C SER A 378 -34.09 8.39 5.51
N VAL A 379 -33.02 9.02 5.03
CA VAL A 379 -33.02 10.40 4.56
C VAL A 379 -34.14 10.39 3.56
N GLY A 380 -35.26 11.01 3.91
CA GLY A 380 -36.55 10.86 3.24
C GLY A 380 -36.32 10.77 1.74
N THR A 381 -36.25 9.54 1.24
CA THR A 381 -36.05 9.31 -0.17
C THR A 381 -37.38 9.77 -0.72
N THR A 382 -37.40 10.94 -1.36
CA THR A 382 -38.45 11.24 -2.33
C THR A 382 -38.58 9.97 -3.14
N ILE A 383 -39.69 9.26 -2.95
CA ILE A 383 -40.04 8.11 -3.76
C ILE A 383 -40.20 8.73 -5.13
N SER A 384 -39.13 8.72 -5.91
CA SER A 384 -39.24 8.89 -7.35
C SER A 384 -40.10 7.71 -7.76
N GLU A 385 -41.34 7.98 -8.18
CA GLU A 385 -42.11 6.98 -8.88
C GLU A 385 -41.21 6.43 -9.97
N PHE A 386 -40.94 5.14 -9.88
CA PHE A 386 -40.16 4.43 -10.87
C PHE A 386 -40.98 4.47 -12.16
N GLY A 387 -40.64 5.42 -13.04
CA GLY A 387 -41.08 5.47 -14.42
C GLY A 387 -40.03 4.77 -15.28
N PRO A 388 -40.11 3.45 -15.49
CA PRO A 388 -39.17 2.78 -16.37
C PRO A 388 -39.26 3.41 -17.76
N ASN A 389 -38.14 3.98 -18.24
CA ASN A 389 -38.05 4.53 -19.59
C ASN A 389 -37.69 3.46 -20.63
N HIS A 390 -38.02 2.19 -20.34
CA HIS A 390 -37.72 1.06 -21.22
C HIS A 390 -38.97 0.61 -21.98
N SER A 391 -38.77 0.26 -23.25
CA SER A 391 -39.81 -0.34 -24.07
C SER A 391 -40.16 -1.75 -23.55
N PRO A 392 -41.42 -2.19 -23.62
CA PRO A 392 -41.80 -3.55 -23.24
C PRO A 392 -40.97 -4.59 -24.00
N ARG A 393 -40.41 -5.56 -23.29
CA ARG A 393 -39.68 -6.68 -23.89
C ARG A 393 -40.61 -7.62 -24.64
N LEU A 394 -40.10 -8.24 -25.71
CA LEU A 394 -40.80 -9.27 -26.49
C LEU A 394 -40.64 -10.69 -25.89
N CYS A 395 -40.25 -10.77 -24.62
CA CYS A 395 -39.99 -12.02 -23.92
C CYS A 395 -41.22 -12.95 -23.91
N ASN A 396 -40.98 -14.26 -24.16
CA ASN A 396 -41.97 -15.33 -24.10
C ASN A 396 -43.20 -15.09 -25.01
N THR A 397 -42.99 -14.50 -26.18
CA THR A 397 -44.05 -14.20 -27.12
C THR A 397 -44.47 -15.44 -27.89
N ARG A 398 -45.74 -15.84 -27.77
CA ARG A 398 -46.31 -16.98 -28.51
C ARG A 398 -46.77 -16.63 -29.92
N ASN A 399 -47.06 -15.34 -30.17
CA ASN A 399 -47.61 -14.88 -31.44
C ASN A 399 -46.50 -14.26 -32.30
N PHE A 400 -46.04 -15.03 -33.30
CA PHE A 400 -44.95 -14.58 -34.17
C PHE A 400 -45.29 -13.36 -35.03
N ARG A 401 -46.57 -13.02 -35.18
CA ARG A 401 -47.01 -11.78 -35.85
C ARG A 401 -46.58 -10.51 -35.12
N LEU A 402 -46.18 -10.60 -33.86
CA LEU A 402 -45.63 -9.46 -33.11
C LEU A 402 -44.18 -9.14 -33.49
N PHE A 403 -43.48 -10.07 -34.15
CA PHE A 403 -42.12 -9.87 -34.65
C PHE A 403 -42.06 -9.42 -36.12
N CYS A 404 -43.15 -9.56 -36.88
CA CYS A 404 -43.16 -9.21 -38.30
C CYS A 404 -43.21 -7.69 -38.53
N GLY A 405 -42.92 -7.25 -39.75
CA GLY A 405 -43.06 -5.82 -40.14
C GLY A 405 -42.06 -4.90 -39.43
N ASN A 406 -40.79 -5.30 -39.34
CA ASN A 406 -39.67 -4.57 -38.72
C ASN A 406 -39.77 -4.43 -37.18
N ALA A 407 -40.70 -5.13 -36.52
CA ALA A 407 -40.84 -5.06 -35.07
C ALA A 407 -39.66 -5.72 -34.33
N LEU A 408 -39.14 -6.84 -34.85
CA LEU A 408 -37.95 -7.49 -34.28
C LEU A 408 -36.72 -6.59 -34.44
N SER A 409 -36.49 -6.04 -35.64
CA SER A 409 -35.35 -5.15 -35.88
C SER A 409 -35.38 -3.89 -35.01
N LYS A 410 -36.56 -3.29 -34.78
CA LYS A 410 -36.70 -2.17 -33.83
C LYS A 410 -36.36 -2.56 -32.40
N ALA A 411 -36.70 -3.78 -31.97
CA ALA A 411 -36.33 -4.27 -30.65
C ALA A 411 -34.82 -4.49 -30.54
N VAL A 412 -34.17 -4.99 -31.60
CA VAL A 412 -32.72 -5.16 -31.68
C VAL A 412 -32.00 -3.80 -31.68
N GLU A 413 -32.52 -2.78 -32.37
CA GLU A 413 -31.98 -1.42 -32.32
C GLU A 413 -32.01 -0.83 -30.89
N ALA A 414 -33.04 -1.15 -30.11
CA ALA A 414 -33.15 -0.69 -28.73
C ALA A 414 -32.23 -1.47 -27.78
N GLU A 415 -32.22 -2.80 -27.87
CA GLU A 415 -31.53 -3.70 -26.94
C GLU A 415 -31.01 -4.96 -27.67
N SER A 416 -29.88 -4.83 -28.37
CA SER A 416 -29.37 -5.80 -29.34
C SER A 416 -29.42 -7.27 -28.88
N HIS A 417 -28.60 -7.65 -27.91
CA HIS A 417 -28.52 -9.06 -27.47
C HIS A 417 -29.78 -9.54 -26.73
N VAL A 418 -30.50 -8.63 -26.06
CA VAL A 418 -31.69 -9.01 -25.27
C VAL A 418 -32.87 -9.33 -26.19
N ALA A 419 -33.08 -8.53 -27.24
CA ALA A 419 -34.14 -8.76 -28.21
C ALA A 419 -33.91 -10.04 -29.02
N LEU A 420 -32.66 -10.30 -29.43
CA LEU A 420 -32.29 -11.54 -30.11
C LEU A 420 -32.52 -12.76 -29.22
N ALA A 421 -32.08 -12.71 -27.95
CA ALA A 421 -32.31 -13.79 -26.99
C ALA A 421 -33.81 -14.03 -26.73
N ASP A 422 -34.63 -12.97 -26.62
CA ASP A 422 -36.09 -13.08 -26.44
C ASP A 422 -36.76 -13.77 -27.64
N PHE A 423 -36.31 -13.46 -28.86
CA PHE A 423 -36.79 -14.10 -30.08
C PHE A 423 -36.34 -15.56 -30.19
N GLU A 424 -35.06 -15.86 -29.94
CA GLU A 424 -34.51 -17.22 -29.91
C GLU A 424 -35.22 -18.12 -28.90
N LEU A 425 -35.55 -17.59 -27.72
CA LEU A 425 -36.35 -18.29 -26.72
C LEU A 425 -37.79 -18.53 -27.20
N SER A 426 -38.39 -17.54 -27.86
CA SER A 426 -39.74 -17.67 -28.41
C SER A 426 -39.79 -18.73 -29.52
N VAL A 427 -38.77 -18.78 -30.39
CA VAL A 427 -38.60 -19.84 -31.40
C VAL A 427 -38.47 -21.21 -30.73
N GLN A 428 -37.58 -21.32 -29.75
CA GLN A 428 -37.32 -22.56 -29.03
C GLN A 428 -38.57 -23.13 -28.35
N ASP A 429 -39.34 -22.29 -27.67
CA ASP A 429 -40.38 -22.75 -26.77
C ASP A 429 -41.80 -22.75 -27.43
N HIS A 430 -42.03 -21.97 -28.50
CA HIS A 430 -43.39 -21.77 -29.06
C HIS A 430 -43.54 -21.98 -30.57
N LEU A 431 -42.46 -22.10 -31.35
CA LEU A 431 -42.56 -22.14 -32.82
C LEU A 431 -43.40 -23.32 -33.33
N ASP A 432 -43.15 -24.54 -32.84
CA ASP A 432 -43.83 -25.74 -33.34
C ASP A 432 -45.34 -25.72 -33.05
N THR A 433 -45.72 -25.22 -31.86
CA THR A 433 -47.13 -25.01 -31.50
C THR A 433 -47.77 -23.95 -32.40
N TRP A 434 -47.11 -22.81 -32.58
CA TRP A 434 -47.63 -21.73 -33.43
C TRP A 434 -47.80 -22.17 -34.88
N VAL A 435 -46.83 -22.92 -35.43
CA VAL A 435 -46.92 -23.49 -36.80
C VAL A 435 -48.12 -24.42 -36.92
N THR A 436 -48.31 -25.32 -35.95
CA THR A 436 -49.41 -26.30 -35.95
C THR A 436 -50.78 -25.61 -35.90
N GLU A 437 -50.91 -24.56 -35.09
CA GLU A 437 -52.15 -23.78 -34.96
C GLU A 437 -52.48 -22.95 -36.21
N ASN A 438 -51.47 -22.63 -37.04
CA ASN A 438 -51.61 -21.74 -38.20
C ASN A 438 -51.42 -22.44 -39.56
N LEU A 439 -51.48 -23.78 -39.61
CA LEU A 439 -51.34 -24.54 -40.87
C LEU A 439 -52.34 -24.13 -41.97
N SER A 440 -53.56 -23.75 -41.58
CA SER A 440 -54.63 -23.36 -42.50
C SER A 440 -54.64 -21.86 -42.84
N ASP A 441 -53.73 -21.06 -42.25
CA ASP A 441 -53.66 -19.62 -42.47
C ASP A 441 -52.74 -19.28 -43.64
N GLY A 442 -53.34 -18.74 -44.71
CA GLY A 442 -52.68 -18.29 -45.94
C GLY A 442 -51.63 -17.18 -45.75
N SER A 443 -51.53 -16.57 -44.58
CA SER A 443 -50.56 -15.50 -44.27
C SER A 443 -49.45 -15.92 -43.29
N ALA A 444 -49.54 -17.13 -42.73
CA ALA A 444 -48.63 -17.58 -41.68
C ALA A 444 -47.18 -17.75 -42.16
N TYR A 445 -46.97 -18.31 -43.36
CA TYR A 445 -45.62 -18.45 -43.92
C TYR A 445 -44.98 -17.08 -44.19
N ALA A 446 -45.75 -16.08 -44.65
CA ALA A 446 -45.24 -14.72 -44.87
C ALA A 446 -44.79 -14.06 -43.56
N THR A 447 -45.50 -14.36 -42.46
CA THR A 447 -45.11 -13.90 -41.12
C THR A 447 -43.76 -14.48 -40.71
N LEU A 448 -43.57 -15.81 -40.78
CA LEU A 448 -42.29 -16.42 -40.41
C LEU A 448 -41.15 -16.01 -41.34
N ALA A 449 -41.41 -15.83 -42.64
CA ALA A 449 -40.41 -15.36 -43.59
C ALA A 449 -39.92 -13.96 -43.21
N SER A 450 -40.86 -13.05 -42.89
CA SER A 450 -40.52 -11.71 -42.40
C SER A 450 -39.73 -11.75 -41.08
N CYS A 451 -40.03 -12.68 -40.16
CA CYS A 451 -39.27 -12.84 -38.93
C CYS A 451 -37.86 -13.39 -39.20
N MET A 452 -37.72 -14.35 -40.11
CA MET A 452 -36.46 -14.97 -40.49
C MET A 452 -35.52 -13.95 -41.16
N ASP A 453 -36.02 -13.13 -42.07
CA ASP A 453 -35.24 -12.09 -42.75
C ASP A 453 -34.70 -11.03 -41.76
N GLN A 454 -35.56 -10.55 -40.85
CA GLN A 454 -35.15 -9.62 -39.80
C GLN A 454 -34.07 -10.25 -38.90
N TYR A 455 -34.32 -11.47 -38.44
CA TYR A 455 -33.40 -12.16 -37.54
C TYR A 455 -32.02 -12.41 -38.19
N ILE A 456 -31.98 -12.88 -39.44
CA ILE A 456 -30.72 -13.08 -40.17
C ILE A 456 -29.96 -11.75 -40.27
N THR A 457 -30.65 -10.68 -40.68
CA THR A 457 -30.02 -9.37 -40.88
C THR A 457 -29.38 -8.82 -39.60
N ASP A 458 -30.07 -8.97 -38.47
CA ASP A 458 -29.66 -8.37 -37.21
C ASP A 458 -28.71 -9.27 -36.41
N ALA A 459 -28.98 -10.57 -36.35
CA ALA A 459 -28.14 -11.53 -35.63
C ALA A 459 -26.76 -11.70 -36.29
N CYS A 460 -26.67 -11.69 -37.63
CA CYS A 460 -25.38 -11.75 -38.32
C CYS A 460 -24.46 -10.58 -37.92
N LYS A 461 -25.03 -9.38 -37.73
CA LYS A 461 -24.27 -8.21 -37.27
C LYS A 461 -23.91 -8.30 -35.79
N ALA A 462 -24.86 -8.70 -34.94
CA ALA A 462 -24.65 -8.76 -33.51
C ALA A 462 -23.67 -9.87 -33.07
N TYR A 463 -23.61 -10.98 -33.82
CA TYR A 463 -22.86 -12.17 -33.44
C TYR A 463 -21.56 -12.38 -34.24
N GLU A 464 -21.11 -11.41 -35.05
CA GLU A 464 -19.94 -11.54 -35.93
C GLU A 464 -18.68 -12.03 -35.20
N SER A 465 -18.46 -11.62 -33.94
CA SER A 465 -17.27 -11.96 -33.16
C SER A 465 -17.45 -13.15 -32.18
N ASN A 466 -18.58 -13.85 -32.19
CA ASN A 466 -18.84 -14.96 -31.26
C ASN A 466 -19.35 -16.22 -31.98
N ALA A 467 -18.49 -17.22 -32.10
CA ALA A 467 -18.79 -18.50 -32.74
C ALA A 467 -19.88 -19.32 -32.01
N GLU A 468 -20.06 -19.15 -30.70
CA GLU A 468 -21.14 -19.81 -29.95
C GLU A 468 -22.49 -19.18 -30.28
N ASP A 469 -22.57 -17.85 -30.32
CA ASP A 469 -23.80 -17.14 -30.66
C ASP A 469 -24.17 -17.35 -32.15
N GLN A 470 -23.17 -17.39 -33.04
CA GLN A 470 -23.39 -17.79 -34.44
C GLN A 470 -23.96 -19.21 -34.55
N SER A 471 -23.55 -20.12 -33.68
CA SER A 471 -24.08 -21.49 -33.68
C SER A 471 -25.55 -21.53 -33.25
N ILE A 472 -25.94 -20.69 -32.28
CA ILE A 472 -27.34 -20.53 -31.85
C ILE A 472 -28.16 -19.86 -32.96
N MET A 473 -27.59 -18.87 -33.64
CA MET A 473 -28.21 -18.20 -34.77
C MET A 473 -28.54 -19.17 -35.90
N LEU A 474 -27.56 -19.95 -36.37
CA LEU A 474 -27.76 -20.92 -37.44
C LEU A 474 -28.80 -21.99 -37.07
N MET A 475 -28.77 -22.48 -35.84
CA MET A 475 -29.79 -23.42 -35.34
C MET A 475 -31.20 -22.79 -35.36
N THR A 476 -31.34 -21.54 -34.91
CA THR A 476 -32.62 -20.81 -34.86
C THR A 476 -33.16 -20.52 -36.26
N ILE A 477 -32.29 -20.16 -37.21
CA ILE A 477 -32.61 -20.01 -38.64
C ILE A 477 -33.18 -21.32 -39.18
N MET A 478 -32.58 -22.46 -38.85
CA MET A 478 -33.04 -23.76 -39.32
C MET A 478 -34.39 -24.17 -38.70
N GLU A 479 -34.66 -23.83 -37.46
CA GLU A 479 -35.99 -24.07 -36.86
C GLU A 479 -37.07 -23.24 -37.55
N LEU A 480 -36.78 -21.96 -37.83
CA LEU A 480 -37.68 -21.10 -38.62
C LEU A 480 -37.91 -21.67 -40.01
N TRP A 481 -36.87 -22.18 -40.67
CA TRP A 481 -37.00 -22.86 -41.96
C TRP A 481 -37.89 -24.10 -41.86
N VAL A 482 -37.73 -24.96 -40.84
CA VAL A 482 -38.61 -26.11 -40.61
C VAL A 482 -40.06 -25.67 -40.43
N GLY A 483 -40.29 -24.58 -39.68
CA GLY A 483 -41.62 -24.00 -39.51
C GLY A 483 -42.22 -23.51 -40.82
N LEU A 484 -41.43 -22.82 -41.64
CA LEU A 484 -41.80 -22.36 -42.97
C LEU A 484 -42.14 -23.52 -43.92
N ASP A 485 -41.28 -24.54 -44.00
CA ASP A 485 -41.47 -25.71 -44.87
C ASP A 485 -42.78 -26.45 -44.52
N LYS A 486 -43.08 -26.61 -43.21
CA LYS A 486 -44.36 -27.18 -42.74
C LYS A 486 -45.57 -26.36 -43.21
N LEU A 487 -45.53 -25.03 -43.09
CA LEU A 487 -46.63 -24.16 -43.50
C LEU A 487 -46.81 -24.16 -45.02
N VAL A 488 -45.72 -24.05 -45.78
CA VAL A 488 -45.76 -24.01 -47.24
C VAL A 488 -46.22 -25.34 -47.83
N ILE A 489 -45.75 -26.48 -47.31
CA ILE A 489 -46.23 -27.81 -47.72
C ILE A 489 -47.71 -28.01 -47.36
N GLY A 490 -48.17 -27.43 -46.25
CA GLY A 490 -49.58 -27.44 -45.88
C GLY A 490 -50.48 -26.77 -46.94
N GLN A 491 -49.99 -25.72 -47.59
CA GLN A 491 -50.73 -24.97 -48.62
C GLN A 491 -50.47 -25.48 -50.04
N CYS A 492 -49.25 -25.95 -50.31
CA CYS A 492 -48.85 -26.53 -51.58
C CYS A 492 -48.24 -27.93 -51.33
N PRO A 493 -49.07 -28.99 -51.24
CA PRO A 493 -48.59 -30.35 -50.99
C PRO A 493 -47.60 -30.86 -52.03
N LEU A 494 -47.66 -30.34 -53.27
CA LEU A 494 -46.73 -30.67 -54.35
C LEU A 494 -45.27 -30.43 -53.99
N LEU A 495 -44.97 -29.43 -53.14
CA LEU A 495 -43.61 -29.10 -52.74
C LEU A 495 -42.94 -30.23 -51.94
N ARG A 496 -43.73 -31.10 -51.30
CA ARG A 496 -43.24 -32.27 -50.58
C ARG A 496 -42.45 -33.22 -51.48
N ASP A 497 -42.84 -33.33 -52.75
CA ASP A 497 -42.22 -34.23 -53.72
C ASP A 497 -40.82 -33.78 -54.17
N TYR A 498 -40.38 -32.58 -53.77
CA TYR A 498 -39.09 -32.01 -54.16
C TYR A 498 -38.14 -31.96 -52.96
N SER A 499 -36.84 -32.10 -53.24
CA SER A 499 -35.79 -32.02 -52.22
C SER A 499 -35.75 -30.62 -51.60
N PRO A 500 -35.52 -30.49 -50.27
CA PRO A 500 -35.33 -29.20 -49.62
C PRO A 500 -34.00 -28.51 -49.98
N GLU A 501 -33.09 -29.17 -50.70
CA GLU A 501 -31.77 -28.64 -51.13
C GLU A 501 -30.82 -28.24 -49.98
N ILE A 502 -31.18 -28.54 -48.73
CA ILE A 502 -30.32 -28.36 -47.56
C ILE A 502 -29.59 -29.68 -47.26
N PRO A 503 -28.25 -29.70 -47.26
CA PRO A 503 -27.48 -30.91 -46.95
C PRO A 503 -27.72 -31.45 -45.53
N LEU A 504 -27.74 -32.77 -45.38
CA LEU A 504 -27.96 -33.42 -44.08
C LEU A 504 -26.90 -33.07 -43.02
N HIS A 505 -25.67 -32.79 -43.45
CA HIS A 505 -24.52 -32.51 -42.59
C HIS A 505 -24.31 -31.01 -42.34
N PHE A 506 -25.23 -30.15 -42.78
CA PHE A 506 -25.08 -28.69 -42.70
C PHE A 506 -24.88 -28.17 -41.28
N LEU A 507 -25.38 -28.88 -40.26
CA LEU A 507 -25.36 -28.44 -38.87
C LEU A 507 -24.34 -29.17 -37.97
N GLU A 508 -23.51 -30.05 -38.53
CA GLU A 508 -22.45 -30.74 -37.78
C GLU A 508 -21.37 -29.80 -37.20
N PRO A 509 -20.98 -28.68 -37.86
CA PRO A 509 -19.93 -27.80 -37.34
C PRO A 509 -20.33 -26.89 -36.16
N LEU A 510 -21.57 -26.96 -35.64
CA LEU A 510 -22.08 -26.03 -34.63
C LEU A 510 -21.47 -26.27 -33.23
N LEU A 511 -21.12 -25.19 -32.53
CA LEU A 511 -20.56 -25.21 -31.17
C LEU A 511 -21.65 -25.30 -30.11
N ILE A 512 -22.19 -26.50 -29.87
CA ILE A 512 -23.30 -26.73 -28.93
C ILE A 512 -22.83 -27.43 -27.66
N ARG A 513 -22.92 -26.76 -26.51
CA ARG A 513 -22.51 -27.30 -25.19
C ARG A 513 -23.66 -27.75 -24.29
N ARG A 514 -24.90 -27.36 -24.58
CA ARG A 514 -26.07 -27.62 -23.72
C ARG A 514 -26.94 -28.74 -24.28
N SER A 515 -27.39 -29.64 -23.40
CA SER A 515 -28.28 -30.75 -23.78
C SER A 515 -29.58 -30.29 -24.45
N LYS A 516 -30.15 -29.15 -24.00
CA LYS A 516 -31.39 -28.58 -24.60
C LYS A 516 -31.19 -28.20 -26.07
N TYR A 517 -30.03 -27.68 -26.45
CA TYR A 517 -29.73 -27.30 -27.83
C TYR A 517 -29.43 -28.53 -28.71
N LEU A 518 -28.76 -29.55 -28.18
CA LEU A 518 -28.59 -30.83 -28.88
C LEU A 518 -29.94 -31.49 -29.17
N ALA A 519 -30.89 -31.45 -28.23
CA ALA A 519 -32.23 -31.98 -28.44
C ALA A 519 -32.97 -31.26 -29.60
N ARG A 520 -32.83 -29.94 -29.70
CA ARG A 520 -33.37 -29.14 -30.82
C ARG A 520 -32.75 -29.53 -32.15
N LEU A 521 -31.42 -29.68 -32.19
CA LEU A 521 -30.69 -30.09 -33.39
C LEU A 521 -31.18 -31.44 -33.94
N ILE A 522 -31.38 -32.41 -33.05
CA ILE A 522 -31.90 -33.74 -33.42
C ILE A 522 -33.27 -33.64 -34.09
N VAL A 523 -34.14 -32.73 -33.64
CA VAL A 523 -35.47 -32.52 -34.25
C VAL A 523 -35.33 -31.96 -35.67
N ILE A 524 -34.45 -30.99 -35.87
CA ILE A 524 -34.18 -30.38 -37.18
C ILE A 524 -33.62 -31.44 -38.15
N GLU A 525 -32.58 -32.17 -37.74
CA GLU A 525 -31.97 -33.21 -38.57
C GLU A 525 -32.96 -34.32 -38.94
N LYS A 526 -33.80 -34.74 -37.98
CA LYS A 526 -34.84 -35.74 -38.23
C LYS A 526 -35.86 -35.24 -39.26
N TYR A 527 -36.22 -33.96 -39.19
CA TYR A 527 -37.12 -33.35 -40.17
C TYR A 527 -36.49 -33.28 -41.56
N LEU A 528 -35.23 -32.83 -41.66
CA LEU A 528 -34.48 -32.79 -42.91
C LEU A 528 -34.34 -34.17 -43.56
N ARG A 529 -33.96 -35.20 -42.80
CA ARG A 529 -33.88 -36.59 -43.29
C ARG A 529 -35.22 -37.05 -43.84
N LYS A 530 -36.29 -36.85 -43.07
CA LYS A 530 -37.65 -37.18 -43.50
C LYS A 530 -38.01 -36.45 -44.81
N ARG A 531 -37.67 -35.17 -44.96
CA ARG A 531 -37.95 -34.41 -46.19
C ARG A 531 -37.19 -34.94 -47.41
N HIS A 532 -35.93 -35.34 -47.24
CA HIS A 532 -35.17 -36.00 -48.31
C HIS A 532 -35.71 -37.39 -48.64
N ASP A 533 -36.16 -38.16 -47.65
CA ASP A 533 -36.76 -39.49 -47.85
C ASP A 533 -38.13 -39.42 -48.56
N GLU A 534 -38.91 -38.37 -48.31
CA GLU A 534 -40.21 -38.13 -48.95
C GLU A 534 -40.11 -37.51 -50.35
N ALA A 535 -38.95 -36.94 -50.71
CA ALA A 535 -38.75 -36.34 -52.02
C ALA A 535 -38.65 -37.42 -53.12
N LEU A 536 -39.29 -37.16 -54.25
CA LEU A 536 -39.15 -37.99 -55.44
C LEU A 536 -37.87 -37.60 -56.18
N THR A 537 -37.38 -38.49 -57.06
CA THR A 537 -36.25 -38.19 -57.96
C THR A 537 -36.68 -37.17 -59.03
N ARG A 538 -36.78 -35.91 -58.63
CA ARG A 538 -37.14 -34.74 -59.45
C ARG A 538 -35.97 -33.76 -59.49
N PRO A 539 -35.83 -32.95 -60.56
CA PRO A 539 -34.85 -31.88 -60.57
C PRO A 539 -35.14 -30.87 -59.46
N SER A 540 -34.10 -30.17 -59.02
CA SER A 540 -34.22 -29.12 -58.01
C SER A 540 -35.27 -28.08 -58.39
N ILE A 541 -35.98 -27.54 -57.40
CA ILE A 541 -36.90 -26.40 -57.60
C ILE A 541 -36.17 -25.15 -58.11
N PHE A 542 -34.85 -25.09 -57.93
CA PHE A 542 -33.97 -24.02 -58.41
C PHE A 542 -33.26 -24.37 -59.73
N SER A 543 -33.63 -25.46 -60.41
CA SER A 543 -33.02 -25.86 -61.67
C SER A 543 -33.43 -24.93 -62.82
N ASP A 544 -32.45 -24.36 -63.51
CA ASP A 544 -32.65 -23.53 -64.71
C ASP A 544 -33.04 -24.34 -65.97
N GLN A 545 -32.93 -25.67 -65.90
CA GLN A 545 -33.29 -26.57 -66.99
C GLN A 545 -34.69 -27.17 -66.76
N PRO A 546 -35.72 -26.74 -67.50
CA PRO A 546 -37.07 -27.27 -67.34
C PRO A 546 -37.17 -28.69 -67.89
N SER A 547 -37.74 -29.59 -67.09
CA SER A 547 -38.11 -30.95 -67.48
C SER A 547 -39.62 -31.17 -67.24
N SER A 548 -40.18 -32.25 -67.78
CA SER A 548 -41.59 -32.60 -67.54
C SER A 548 -41.92 -32.87 -66.06
N THR A 549 -40.91 -32.96 -65.18
CA THR A 549 -41.05 -33.16 -63.74
C THR A 549 -40.57 -31.97 -62.92
N SER A 550 -40.29 -30.82 -63.54
CA SER A 550 -39.93 -29.57 -62.84
C SER A 550 -41.14 -28.94 -62.16
N PHE A 551 -40.92 -28.31 -60.99
CA PHE A 551 -41.98 -27.74 -60.17
C PHE A 551 -42.93 -26.79 -60.93
N PRO A 552 -42.46 -25.80 -61.72
CA PRO A 552 -43.37 -24.91 -62.43
C PRO A 552 -44.25 -25.64 -63.46
N ILE A 553 -43.76 -26.71 -64.07
CA ILE A 553 -44.49 -27.48 -65.09
C ILE A 553 -45.55 -28.39 -64.47
N VAL A 554 -45.32 -28.89 -63.25
CA VAL A 554 -46.30 -29.74 -62.52
C VAL A 554 -47.33 -28.89 -61.75
N PHE A 555 -46.96 -27.67 -61.38
CA PHE A 555 -47.80 -26.77 -60.59
C PHE A 555 -48.89 -26.06 -61.41
N PHE A 556 -48.57 -25.61 -62.63
CA PHE A 556 -49.50 -24.98 -63.57
C PHE A 556 -50.11 -26.01 -64.53
#